data_AF-A0A843GRA1-F1
#
_entry.id   AF-A0A843GRA1-F1
#
_cell.length_a   1.000
_cell.length_b   1.000
_cell.length_c   1.000
_cell.angle_alpha   90.00
_cell.angle_beta   90.00
_cell.angle_gamma   90.00
#
_symmetry.space_group_name_H-M   'P 1'
#
loop_
_entity.id
_entity.type
_entity.pdbx_description
1 polymer ?
#
loop_
_entity_poly.entity_id
_entity_poly.type
_entity_poly.pdbx_seq_one_letter_code
_entity_poly.pdbx_strand_id
1 'polypeptide(L)'
;MTYYVKPHDITYTQMCIWIDENVYKEDCDDFLVFEYLYHLAKMLAYKRRFFEKSAYYDDFAIYCATKIFMRYKDDRQFEENGKIQKIKSVLNYMKSVLYAVKISFEGEFFAQNYIEKEDDIVDCNFHSALVESLNSIQVSNFKFCLDSFIETMKNFVYSLPHDSDIFIQNIYISCILSFLNSVVLSKKNEKRLLQLKKDGRLSQEHIDRLYKKERDSCVILYHLDSSFKDYIKVLVNEIRHLVSHDLSEILNDGINYESNIKNMLILSINSDLKCDDDYD
;
A
#
# COMPACT_ATOMS: atom_id res chain seq x y z
N MET A 1 -21.19 6.46 -1.73
CA MET A 1 -21.82 7.66 -1.14
C MET A 1 -21.31 8.85 -1.95
N THR A 2 -22.17 9.71 -2.51
CA THR A 2 -21.69 10.83 -3.34
C THR A 2 -21.27 12.00 -2.45
N TYR A 3 -20.03 12.46 -2.60
CA TYR A 3 -19.43 13.48 -1.72
C TYR A 3 -20.05 14.86 -1.85
N TYR A 4 -20.50 15.25 -3.05
CA TYR A 4 -21.20 16.50 -3.31
C TYR A 4 -22.49 16.24 -4.09
N VAL A 5 -23.54 17.01 -3.78
CA VAL A 5 -24.84 16.95 -4.47
C VAL A 5 -24.91 18.07 -5.48
N LYS A 6 -25.03 17.71 -6.76
CA LYS A 6 -25.11 18.70 -7.83
C LYS A 6 -26.32 19.63 -7.61
N PRO A 7 -26.15 20.96 -7.61
CA PRO A 7 -27.27 21.90 -7.58
C PRO A 7 -28.24 21.63 -8.74
N HIS A 8 -29.54 21.56 -8.43
CA HIS A 8 -30.57 21.22 -9.43
C HIS A 8 -30.71 22.29 -10.52
N ASP A 9 -30.51 23.56 -10.16
CA ASP A 9 -30.77 24.71 -11.05
C ASP A 9 -29.57 25.12 -11.91
N ILE A 10 -28.41 24.46 -11.74
CA ILE A 10 -27.16 24.83 -12.41
C ILE A 10 -26.76 23.74 -13.41
N THR A 11 -26.62 24.10 -14.67
CA THR A 11 -26.11 23.21 -15.72
C THR A 11 -24.59 23.08 -15.66
N TYR A 12 -24.03 21.98 -16.17
CA TYR A 12 -22.57 21.81 -16.26
C TYR A 12 -21.90 22.92 -17.09
N THR A 13 -22.59 23.44 -18.11
CA THR A 13 -22.09 24.57 -18.89
C THR A 13 -21.96 25.84 -18.04
N GLN A 14 -22.96 26.12 -17.19
CA GLN A 14 -22.91 27.25 -16.26
C GLN A 14 -21.79 27.09 -15.22
N MET A 15 -21.54 25.87 -14.74
CA MET A 15 -20.38 25.60 -13.86
C MET A 15 -19.06 25.93 -14.56
N CYS A 16 -18.89 25.55 -15.83
CA CYS A 16 -17.69 25.88 -16.59
C CYS A 16 -17.50 27.39 -16.74
N ILE A 17 -18.56 28.09 -17.15
CA ILE A 17 -18.54 29.56 -17.34
C ILE A 17 -18.18 30.24 -16.02
N TRP A 18 -18.83 29.83 -14.93
CA TRP A 18 -18.58 30.41 -13.62
C TRP A 18 -17.11 30.23 -13.17
N ILE A 19 -16.53 29.04 -13.35
CA ILE A 19 -15.10 28.82 -13.05
C ILE A 19 -14.22 29.73 -13.91
N ASP A 20 -14.44 29.76 -15.23
CA ASP A 20 -13.63 30.54 -16.18
C ASP A 20 -13.65 32.04 -15.84
N GLU A 21 -14.75 32.55 -15.29
CA GLU A 21 -14.93 33.96 -14.91
C GLU A 21 -14.40 34.31 -13.51
N ASN A 22 -14.40 33.36 -12.56
CA ASN A 22 -14.20 33.67 -11.14
C ASN A 22 -12.90 33.11 -10.53
N VAL A 23 -12.33 32.03 -11.08
CA VAL A 23 -11.22 31.28 -10.44
C VAL A 23 -9.94 32.10 -10.19
N TYR A 24 -9.79 33.23 -10.88
CA TYR A 24 -8.63 34.11 -10.79
C TYR A 24 -8.89 35.43 -10.05
N LYS A 25 -10.09 35.62 -9.48
CA LYS A 25 -10.41 36.78 -8.66
C LYS A 25 -9.89 36.60 -7.23
N GLU A 26 -9.56 37.70 -6.57
CA GLU A 26 -9.04 37.66 -5.18
C GLU A 26 -10.09 37.21 -4.16
N ASP A 27 -11.38 37.41 -4.46
CA ASP A 27 -12.54 37.04 -3.64
C ASP A 27 -13.18 35.71 -4.07
N CYS A 28 -12.46 34.90 -4.86
CA CYS A 28 -12.98 33.63 -5.37
C CYS A 28 -13.30 32.64 -4.23
N ASP A 29 -14.48 32.04 -4.31
CA ASP A 29 -14.86 30.91 -3.44
C ASP A 29 -14.18 29.62 -3.91
N ASP A 30 -13.09 29.29 -3.26
CA ASP A 30 -12.28 28.10 -3.55
C ASP A 30 -13.04 26.78 -3.34
N PHE A 31 -13.96 26.74 -2.38
CA PHE A 31 -14.79 25.55 -2.14
C PHE A 31 -15.75 25.34 -3.30
N LEU A 32 -16.41 26.41 -3.78
CA LEU A 32 -17.34 26.33 -4.89
C LEU A 32 -16.64 25.97 -6.21
N VAL A 33 -15.44 26.50 -6.45
CA VAL A 33 -14.60 26.07 -7.59
C VAL A 33 -14.33 24.58 -7.53
N PHE A 34 -13.92 24.07 -6.36
CA PHE A 34 -13.61 22.65 -6.19
C PHE A 34 -14.84 21.77 -6.42
N GLU A 35 -15.98 22.14 -5.85
CA GLU A 35 -17.25 21.42 -6.03
C GLU A 35 -17.67 21.35 -7.51
N TYR A 36 -17.56 22.46 -8.23
CA TYR A 36 -17.86 22.49 -9.66
C TYR A 36 -16.88 21.64 -10.47
N LEU A 37 -15.58 21.69 -10.16
CA LEU A 37 -14.58 20.83 -10.79
C LEU A 37 -14.87 19.34 -10.55
N TYR A 38 -15.28 18.95 -9.34
CA TYR A 38 -15.68 17.59 -9.01
C TYR A 38 -16.86 17.14 -9.89
N HIS A 39 -17.91 17.94 -9.99
CA HIS A 39 -19.08 17.61 -10.81
C HIS A 39 -18.75 17.50 -12.29
N LEU A 40 -17.89 18.38 -12.81
CA LEU A 40 -17.42 18.35 -14.19
C LEU A 40 -16.55 17.12 -14.47
N ALA A 41 -15.63 16.79 -13.57
CA ALA A 41 -14.75 15.62 -13.69
C ALA A 41 -15.56 14.33 -13.71
N LYS A 42 -16.50 14.19 -12.77
CA LYS A 42 -17.42 13.05 -12.69
C LYS A 42 -18.23 12.91 -13.98
N MET A 43 -18.88 13.99 -14.43
CA MET A 43 -19.70 13.98 -15.65
C MET A 43 -18.89 13.59 -16.89
N LEU A 44 -17.71 14.17 -17.07
CA LEU A 44 -16.85 13.89 -18.23
C LEU A 44 -16.34 12.44 -18.22
N ALA A 45 -16.00 11.91 -17.04
CA ALA A 45 -15.61 10.52 -16.88
C ALA A 45 -16.76 9.57 -17.23
N TYR A 46 -17.97 9.83 -16.74
CA TYR A 46 -19.17 9.03 -17.08
C TYR A 46 -19.45 9.03 -18.58
N LYS A 47 -19.35 10.20 -19.21
CA LYS A 47 -19.56 10.32 -20.66
C LYS A 47 -18.56 9.50 -21.48
N ARG A 48 -17.33 9.32 -20.98
CA ARG A 48 -16.27 8.52 -21.63
C ARG A 48 -16.20 7.07 -21.12
N ARG A 49 -17.06 6.66 -20.18
CA ARG A 49 -17.10 5.32 -19.57
C ARG A 49 -15.73 4.85 -19.06
N PHE A 50 -15.06 5.70 -18.28
CA PHE A 50 -13.71 5.41 -17.80
C PHE A 50 -13.61 4.20 -16.86
N PHE A 51 -14.67 3.91 -16.10
CA PHE A 51 -14.65 2.86 -15.09
C PHE A 51 -15.91 1.99 -15.17
N GLU A 52 -15.80 0.72 -14.78
CA GLU A 52 -16.95 -0.19 -14.72
C GLU A 52 -17.75 -0.02 -13.42
N LYS A 53 -17.04 0.17 -12.29
CA LYS A 53 -17.68 0.37 -10.98
C LYS A 53 -18.01 1.84 -10.76
N SER A 54 -19.20 2.10 -10.23
CA SER A 54 -19.67 3.46 -9.92
C SER A 54 -18.81 4.18 -8.87
N ALA A 55 -18.25 3.43 -7.91
CA ALA A 55 -17.42 3.97 -6.82
C ALA A 55 -16.18 4.73 -7.35
N TYR A 56 -15.49 4.18 -8.35
CA TYR A 56 -14.30 4.81 -8.92
C TYR A 56 -14.56 6.17 -9.55
N TYR A 57 -15.80 6.46 -9.95
CA TYR A 57 -16.13 7.78 -10.49
C TYR A 57 -16.11 8.87 -9.43
N ASP A 58 -16.45 8.55 -8.18
CA ASP A 58 -16.41 9.51 -7.08
C ASP A 58 -14.96 9.80 -6.69
N ASP A 59 -14.17 8.75 -6.51
CA ASP A 59 -12.75 8.86 -6.16
C ASP A 59 -11.95 9.56 -7.25
N PHE A 60 -12.17 9.19 -8.52
CA PHE A 60 -11.56 9.86 -9.66
C PHE A 60 -11.95 11.33 -9.75
N ALA A 61 -13.22 11.66 -9.49
CA ALA A 61 -13.69 13.04 -9.55
C ALA A 61 -13.00 13.92 -8.50
N ILE A 62 -12.81 13.41 -7.28
CA ILE A 62 -12.05 14.09 -6.22
C ILE A 62 -10.59 14.26 -6.65
N TYR A 63 -9.96 13.17 -7.08
CA TYR A 63 -8.57 13.19 -7.52
C TYR A 63 -8.33 14.19 -8.66
N CYS A 64 -9.19 14.15 -9.67
CA CYS A 64 -9.10 15.03 -10.84
C CYS A 64 -9.36 16.49 -10.45
N ALA A 65 -10.37 16.76 -9.62
CA ALA A 65 -10.66 18.10 -9.11
C ALA A 65 -9.46 18.67 -8.34
N THR A 66 -8.83 17.89 -7.47
CA THR A 66 -7.62 18.29 -6.73
C THR A 66 -6.48 18.67 -7.67
N LYS A 67 -6.15 17.83 -8.66
CA LYS A 67 -5.05 18.13 -9.59
C LYS A 67 -5.31 19.39 -10.41
N ILE A 68 -6.55 19.60 -10.87
CA ILE A 68 -6.92 20.78 -11.65
C ILE A 68 -6.96 22.03 -10.77
N PHE A 69 -7.49 21.92 -9.55
CA PHE A 69 -7.53 23.02 -8.60
C PHE A 69 -6.12 23.49 -8.22
N MET A 70 -5.21 22.56 -7.92
CA MET A 70 -3.80 22.88 -7.67
C MET A 70 -3.14 23.53 -8.90
N ARG A 71 -3.54 23.13 -10.10
CA ARG A 71 -3.07 23.77 -11.33
C ARG A 71 -3.56 25.21 -11.49
N TYR A 72 -4.76 25.54 -11.01
CA TYR A 72 -5.28 26.91 -10.97
C TYR A 72 -4.57 27.78 -9.94
N LYS A 73 -4.07 27.20 -8.85
CA LYS A 73 -3.33 27.91 -7.79
C LYS A 73 -1.81 27.96 -8.00
N ASP A 74 -1.31 27.42 -9.12
CA ASP A 74 0.12 27.41 -9.41
C ASP A 74 0.60 28.79 -9.90
N ASP A 75 1.37 29.51 -9.09
CA ASP A 75 1.86 30.87 -9.38
C ASP A 75 2.70 30.95 -10.67
N ARG A 76 3.34 29.84 -11.06
CA ARG A 76 4.18 29.77 -12.28
C ARG A 76 3.39 30.03 -13.56
N GLN A 77 2.06 29.99 -13.50
CA GLN A 77 1.20 30.26 -14.66
C GLN A 77 1.08 31.75 -15.02
N PHE A 78 1.54 32.65 -14.13
CA PHE A 78 1.51 34.10 -14.31
C PHE A 78 2.88 34.68 -14.69
N GLU A 79 3.91 33.84 -14.82
CA GLU A 79 5.24 34.26 -15.26
C GLU A 79 5.22 34.59 -16.77
N GLU A 80 5.73 35.77 -17.17
CA GLU A 80 5.72 36.24 -18.57
C GLU A 80 6.46 35.31 -19.56
N ASN A 81 7.40 34.49 -19.06
CA ASN A 81 8.15 33.49 -19.83
C ASN A 81 7.94 32.05 -19.29
N GLY A 82 6.89 31.84 -18.51
CA GLY A 82 6.59 30.54 -17.92
C GLY A 82 6.26 29.50 -18.99
N LYS A 83 6.77 28.27 -18.82
CA LYS A 83 6.35 27.11 -19.64
C LYS A 83 4.87 26.74 -19.43
N ILE A 84 4.27 27.29 -18.38
CA ILE A 84 2.94 26.97 -17.87
C ILE A 84 2.03 28.16 -18.20
N GLN A 85 1.03 27.97 -19.06
CA GLN A 85 0.11 29.05 -19.45
C GLN A 85 -1.17 29.04 -18.59
N LYS A 86 -1.77 30.21 -18.41
CA LYS A 86 -3.09 30.35 -17.76
C LYS A 86 -4.17 29.52 -18.47
N ILE A 87 -5.03 28.85 -17.71
CA ILE A 87 -6.15 28.09 -18.26
C ILE A 87 -7.23 29.09 -18.69
N LYS A 88 -7.58 29.09 -19.98
CA LYS A 88 -8.61 29.98 -20.55
C LYS A 88 -10.01 29.38 -20.54
N SER A 89 -10.09 28.05 -20.59
CA SER A 89 -11.36 27.33 -20.58
C SER A 89 -11.19 26.01 -19.86
N VAL A 90 -11.86 25.89 -18.71
CA VAL A 90 -11.83 24.71 -17.85
C VAL A 90 -12.28 23.48 -18.63
N LEU A 91 -13.31 23.58 -19.47
CA LEU A 91 -13.84 22.44 -20.21
C LEU A 91 -12.83 21.90 -21.22
N ASN A 92 -12.18 22.79 -21.98
CA ASN A 92 -11.20 22.39 -22.99
C ASN A 92 -9.94 21.82 -22.34
N TYR A 93 -9.51 22.45 -21.24
CA TYR A 93 -8.39 21.95 -20.46
C TYR A 93 -8.67 20.56 -19.87
N MET A 94 -9.81 20.40 -19.19
CA MET A 94 -10.22 19.11 -18.64
C MET A 94 -10.26 18.05 -19.72
N LYS A 95 -10.88 18.31 -20.88
CA LYS A 95 -10.94 17.34 -21.99
C LYS A 95 -9.58 16.88 -22.50
N SER A 96 -8.57 17.75 -22.48
CA SER A 96 -7.21 17.41 -22.95
C SER A 96 -6.42 16.62 -21.91
N VAL A 97 -6.60 16.90 -20.62
CA VAL A 97 -5.84 16.23 -19.54
C VAL A 97 -6.54 15.01 -18.96
N LEU A 98 -7.86 14.87 -19.14
CA LEU A 98 -8.67 13.87 -18.42
C LEU A 98 -8.15 12.44 -18.53
N TYR A 99 -7.69 12.06 -19.73
CA TYR A 99 -7.21 10.69 -19.97
C TYR A 99 -5.83 10.46 -19.33
N ALA A 100 -4.93 11.44 -19.39
CA ALA A 100 -3.64 11.36 -18.70
C ALA A 100 -3.84 11.29 -17.18
N VAL A 101 -4.75 12.11 -16.65
CA VAL A 101 -5.12 12.08 -15.22
C VAL A 101 -5.78 10.76 -14.84
N LYS A 102 -6.58 10.14 -15.73
CA LYS A 102 -7.10 8.77 -15.52
C LYS A 102 -5.97 7.76 -15.38
N ILE A 103 -4.99 7.78 -16.28
CA ILE A 103 -3.84 6.87 -16.20
C ILE A 103 -3.06 7.10 -14.91
N SER A 104 -2.85 8.36 -14.50
CA SER A 104 -2.19 8.66 -13.22
C SER A 104 -3.01 8.21 -12.02
N PHE A 105 -4.33 8.42 -12.05
CA PHE A 105 -5.25 7.93 -11.03
C PHE A 105 -5.19 6.41 -10.94
N GLU A 106 -5.29 5.69 -12.06
CA GLU A 106 -5.17 4.23 -12.07
C GLU A 106 -3.77 3.81 -11.61
N GLY A 107 -2.69 4.46 -12.02
CA GLY A 107 -1.34 4.15 -11.56
C GLY A 107 -1.13 4.37 -10.06
N GLU A 108 -1.66 5.47 -9.51
CA GLU A 108 -1.63 5.77 -8.07
C GLU A 108 -2.57 4.85 -7.30
N PHE A 109 -3.75 4.50 -7.85
CA PHE A 109 -4.72 3.59 -7.25
C PHE A 109 -4.31 2.12 -7.41
N PHE A 110 -3.51 1.75 -8.42
CA PHE A 110 -2.87 0.44 -8.53
C PHE A 110 -1.68 0.34 -7.58
N ALA A 111 -0.92 1.43 -7.40
CA ALA A 111 0.12 1.51 -6.38
C ALA A 111 -0.49 1.50 -4.96
N GLN A 112 -1.62 2.19 -4.76
CA GLN A 112 -2.40 2.14 -3.52
C GLN A 112 -3.07 0.80 -3.35
N ASN A 113 -3.66 0.14 -4.34
CA ASN A 113 -4.17 -1.24 -4.19
C ASN A 113 -3.05 -2.28 -3.95
N TYR A 114 -1.79 -1.92 -4.22
CA TYR A 114 -0.60 -2.69 -3.82
C TYR A 114 -0.18 -2.40 -2.36
N ILE A 115 -0.75 -1.35 -1.75
CA ILE A 115 -0.49 -0.86 -0.37
C ILE A 115 -1.76 -0.98 0.52
N GLU A 116 -2.96 -1.04 -0.06
CA GLU A 116 -4.32 -0.95 0.53
C GLU A 116 -5.16 -2.18 0.15
N LYS A 117 -4.53 -3.36 0.05
CA LYS A 117 -5.17 -4.50 0.73
C LYS A 117 -4.90 -4.33 2.23
N GLU A 118 -5.54 -3.32 2.81
CA GLU A 118 -5.91 -3.35 4.22
C GLU A 118 -7.04 -4.38 4.35
N ASP A 119 -6.71 -5.66 4.20
CA ASP A 119 -7.08 -6.56 5.28
C ASP A 119 -6.23 -6.11 6.48
N ASP A 120 -6.72 -6.25 7.71
CA ASP A 120 -6.02 -5.91 8.97
C ASP A 120 -4.71 -6.70 9.17
N ILE A 121 -3.79 -6.61 8.23
CA ILE A 121 -2.40 -7.00 8.34
C ILE A 121 -1.79 -5.81 9.05
N VAL A 122 -1.86 -5.86 10.38
CA VAL A 122 -0.87 -5.24 11.25
C VAL A 122 0.44 -5.33 10.50
N ASP A 123 1.04 -4.17 10.23
CA ASP A 123 2.31 -4.01 9.53
C ASP A 123 3.38 -4.67 10.41
N CYS A 124 3.34 -6.02 10.43
CA CYS A 124 4.20 -6.88 11.20
C CYS A 124 5.49 -6.86 10.42
N ASN A 125 6.25 -5.80 10.70
CA ASN A 125 7.65 -5.75 10.41
C ASN A 125 8.20 -7.10 10.86
N PHE A 126 8.69 -7.89 9.91
CA PHE A 126 9.25 -9.21 10.13
C PHE A 126 10.25 -9.20 11.31
N HIS A 127 10.85 -8.04 11.55
CA HIS A 127 11.72 -7.78 12.68
C HIS A 127 11.01 -7.55 14.03
N SER A 128 9.84 -6.91 14.08
CA SER A 128 9.03 -6.84 15.31
C SER A 128 8.62 -8.24 15.77
N ALA A 129 8.20 -9.11 14.85
CA ALA A 129 7.94 -10.52 15.15
C ALA A 129 9.19 -11.29 15.63
N LEU A 130 10.38 -10.98 15.07
CA LEU A 130 11.67 -11.59 15.47
C LEU A 130 12.28 -11.00 16.75
N VAL A 131 11.96 -9.76 17.11
CA VAL A 131 12.55 -9.02 18.24
C VAL A 131 11.64 -9.04 19.46
N GLU A 132 10.31 -9.08 19.26
CA GLU A 132 9.31 -9.25 20.32
C GLU A 132 9.11 -10.72 20.71
N SER A 133 9.69 -11.67 19.97
CA SER A 133 9.72 -13.10 20.35
C SER A 133 10.66 -13.36 21.53
N LEU A 134 10.32 -12.84 22.70
CA LEU A 134 10.98 -13.16 23.97
C LEU A 134 10.42 -14.45 24.61
N ASN A 135 9.34 -15.02 24.05
CA ASN A 135 8.73 -16.26 24.53
C ASN A 135 9.14 -17.47 23.64
N SER A 136 9.57 -18.57 24.27
CA SER A 136 9.98 -19.83 23.60
C SER A 136 8.91 -20.41 22.67
N ILE A 137 7.64 -20.11 22.92
CA ILE A 137 6.48 -20.49 22.11
C ILE A 137 6.46 -19.75 20.77
N GLN A 138 6.72 -18.44 20.76
CA GLN A 138 6.75 -17.63 19.53
C GLN A 138 7.94 -18.00 18.63
N VAL A 139 9.10 -18.33 19.22
CA VAL A 139 10.25 -18.85 18.48
C VAL A 139 9.94 -20.21 17.85
N SER A 140 9.17 -21.06 18.52
CA SER A 140 8.75 -22.37 18.01
C SER A 140 7.72 -22.22 16.88
N ASN A 141 6.77 -21.29 17.01
CA ASN A 141 5.80 -20.97 15.96
C ASN A 141 6.47 -20.35 14.73
N PHE A 142 7.45 -19.48 14.92
CA PHE A 142 8.25 -18.93 13.83
C PHE A 142 9.03 -20.01 13.09
N LYS A 143 9.62 -20.98 13.80
CA LYS A 143 10.29 -22.13 13.18
C LYS A 143 9.30 -23.00 12.39
N PHE A 144 8.13 -23.29 12.97
CA PHE A 144 7.09 -24.05 12.28
C PHE A 144 6.61 -23.34 11.01
N CYS A 145 6.47 -22.01 11.04
CA CYS A 145 6.16 -21.20 9.87
C CYS A 145 7.26 -21.28 8.81
N LEU A 146 8.54 -21.26 9.21
CA LEU A 146 9.68 -21.41 8.30
C LEU A 146 9.77 -22.82 7.67
N ASP A 147 9.38 -23.86 8.39
CA ASP A 147 9.35 -25.23 7.87
C ASP A 147 8.20 -25.40 6.85
N SER A 148 7.02 -24.89 7.17
CA SER A 148 5.87 -24.84 6.25
C SER A 148 6.15 -23.99 5.00
N PHE A 149 6.93 -22.92 5.16
CA PHE A 149 7.32 -22.01 4.08
C PHE A 149 8.07 -22.67 2.92
N ILE A 150 8.97 -23.61 3.21
CA ILE A 150 9.70 -24.36 2.18
C ILE A 150 8.72 -25.18 1.34
N GLU A 151 7.72 -25.79 1.98
CA GLU A 151 6.66 -26.54 1.29
C GLU A 151 5.73 -25.63 0.48
N THR A 152 5.32 -24.48 1.04
CA THR A 152 4.46 -23.51 0.34
C THR A 152 5.14 -22.94 -0.91
N MET A 153 6.42 -22.54 -0.82
CA MET A 153 7.18 -22.10 -1.99
C MET A 153 7.32 -23.19 -3.04
N LYS A 154 7.56 -24.43 -2.61
CA LYS A 154 7.67 -25.57 -3.51
C LYS A 154 6.33 -25.80 -4.22
N ASN A 155 5.22 -25.89 -3.49
CA ASN A 155 3.90 -26.07 -4.08
C ASN A 155 3.53 -24.94 -5.06
N PHE A 156 3.87 -23.69 -4.73
CA PHE A 156 3.65 -22.55 -5.61
C PHE A 156 4.47 -22.63 -6.89
N VAL A 157 5.79 -22.82 -6.80
CA VAL A 157 6.67 -22.86 -7.98
C VAL A 157 6.36 -24.05 -8.90
N TYR A 158 5.99 -25.21 -8.32
CA TYR A 158 5.60 -26.39 -9.09
C TYR A 158 4.16 -26.32 -9.64
N SER A 159 3.33 -25.36 -9.18
CA SER A 159 2.01 -25.11 -9.75
C SER A 159 2.03 -24.28 -11.04
N LEU A 160 3.18 -23.69 -11.37
CA LEU A 160 3.33 -22.85 -12.57
C LEU A 160 3.46 -23.73 -13.82
N PRO A 161 2.80 -23.36 -14.94
CA PRO A 161 2.86 -24.14 -16.17
C PRO A 161 4.23 -23.96 -16.84
N HIS A 162 5.15 -24.90 -16.63
CA HIS A 162 6.45 -24.96 -17.31
C HIS A 162 6.71 -26.34 -17.89
N ASP A 163 7.37 -26.38 -19.05
CA ASP A 163 7.57 -27.60 -19.83
C ASP A 163 8.74 -28.49 -19.33
N SER A 164 9.52 -28.05 -18.34
CA SER A 164 10.74 -28.75 -17.89
C SER A 164 10.96 -28.69 -16.38
N ASP A 165 11.11 -29.85 -15.76
CA ASP A 165 11.40 -30.00 -14.32
C ASP A 165 12.71 -29.29 -13.90
N ILE A 166 13.73 -29.30 -14.77
CA ILE A 166 15.02 -28.65 -14.50
C ILE A 166 14.86 -27.13 -14.46
N PHE A 167 13.99 -26.59 -15.33
CA PHE A 167 13.73 -25.17 -15.39
C PHE A 167 12.95 -24.68 -14.15
N ILE A 168 11.96 -25.46 -13.71
CA ILE A 168 11.22 -25.20 -12.46
C ILE A 168 12.15 -25.24 -11.25
N GLN A 169 13.09 -26.19 -11.20
CA GLN A 169 14.09 -26.26 -10.12
C GLN A 169 15.00 -25.04 -10.10
N ASN A 170 15.44 -24.55 -11.26
CA ASN A 170 16.26 -23.34 -11.35
C ASN A 170 15.48 -22.08 -10.92
N ILE A 171 14.18 -21.99 -11.25
CA ILE A 171 13.29 -20.93 -10.75
C ILE A 171 13.16 -21.02 -9.23
N TYR A 172 12.87 -22.21 -8.70
CA TYR A 172 12.72 -22.45 -7.27
C TYR A 172 13.95 -22.03 -6.48
N ILE A 173 15.15 -22.47 -6.91
CA ILE A 173 16.42 -22.12 -6.26
C ILE A 173 16.67 -20.60 -6.37
N SER A 174 16.38 -19.99 -7.51
CA SER A 174 16.52 -18.54 -7.71
C SER A 174 15.59 -17.74 -6.79
N CYS A 175 14.35 -18.19 -6.61
CA CYS A 175 13.39 -17.60 -5.68
C CYS A 175 13.85 -17.71 -4.24
N ILE A 176 14.34 -18.88 -3.81
CA ILE A 176 14.85 -19.09 -2.45
C ILE A 176 16.07 -18.19 -2.17
N LEU A 177 17.06 -18.20 -3.06
CA LEU A 177 18.27 -17.41 -2.88
C LEU A 177 17.96 -15.91 -2.83
N SER A 178 17.09 -15.44 -3.72
CA SER A 178 16.63 -14.05 -3.74
C SER A 178 15.82 -13.67 -2.50
N PHE A 179 14.98 -14.57 -2.01
CA PHE A 179 14.22 -14.37 -0.78
C PHE A 179 15.16 -14.30 0.44
N LEU A 180 16.07 -15.25 0.58
CA LEU A 180 17.06 -15.27 1.67
C LEU A 180 17.93 -14.02 1.66
N ASN A 181 18.38 -13.57 0.48
CA ASN A 181 19.15 -12.33 0.36
C ASN A 181 18.35 -11.10 0.81
N SER A 182 17.01 -11.13 0.67
CA SER A 182 16.15 -10.03 1.11
C SER A 182 15.84 -10.03 2.62
N VAL A 183 16.00 -11.17 3.29
CA VAL A 183 15.73 -11.35 4.73
C VAL A 183 17.01 -11.25 5.57
N VAL A 184 18.19 -11.52 4.99
CA VAL A 184 19.47 -11.48 5.69
C VAL A 184 20.18 -10.13 5.44
N LEU A 185 20.66 -9.48 6.50
CA LEU A 185 21.48 -8.28 6.37
C LEU A 185 22.90 -8.62 5.92
N SER A 186 23.46 -7.81 5.02
CA SER A 186 24.89 -7.90 4.72
C SER A 186 25.74 -7.62 5.97
N LYS A 187 26.93 -8.25 6.06
CA LYS A 187 27.89 -8.02 7.17
C LYS A 187 28.21 -6.54 7.42
N LYS A 188 28.11 -5.70 6.38
CA LYS A 188 28.30 -4.25 6.48
C LYS A 188 27.13 -3.57 7.19
N ASN A 189 25.90 -3.92 6.81
CA ASN A 189 24.68 -3.38 7.41
C ASN A 189 24.46 -3.95 8.82
N GLU A 190 24.85 -5.19 9.07
CA GLU A 190 24.88 -5.79 10.42
C GLU A 190 25.80 -4.99 11.37
N LYS A 191 27.04 -4.70 10.97
CA LYS A 191 27.96 -3.87 11.76
C LYS A 191 27.40 -2.47 12.04
N ARG A 192 26.74 -1.88 11.06
CA ARG A 192 26.09 -0.57 11.19
C ARG A 192 24.91 -0.62 12.16
N LEU A 193 24.11 -1.68 12.12
CA LEU A 193 23.00 -1.90 13.05
C LEU A 193 23.51 -2.08 14.49
N LEU A 194 24.58 -2.87 14.66
CA LEU A 194 25.23 -3.04 15.97
C LEU A 194 25.82 -1.73 16.53
N GLN A 195 26.38 -0.86 15.68
CA GLN A 195 26.83 0.47 16.09
C GLN A 195 25.65 1.37 16.50
N LEU A 196 24.59 1.44 15.70
CA LEU A 196 23.40 2.22 16.02
C LEU A 196 22.73 1.77 17.33
N LYS A 197 22.76 0.45 17.60
CA LYS A 197 22.28 -0.12 18.87
C LYS A 197 23.17 0.29 20.05
N LYS A 198 24.49 0.27 19.88
CA LYS A 198 25.45 0.72 20.91
C LYS A 198 25.33 2.21 21.21
N ASP A 199 25.03 3.02 20.21
CA ASP A 199 24.90 4.47 20.33
C ASP A 199 23.52 4.92 20.84
N GLY A 200 22.58 3.99 21.05
CA GLY A 200 21.21 4.28 21.52
C GLY A 200 20.36 5.05 20.51
N ARG A 201 20.77 5.11 19.23
CA ARG A 201 20.10 5.86 18.15
C ARG A 201 19.29 4.96 17.23
N LEU A 202 19.13 3.70 17.59
CA LEU A 202 18.36 2.74 16.83
C LEU A 202 16.88 3.15 16.87
N SER A 203 16.33 3.44 15.70
CA SER A 203 14.91 3.68 15.49
C SER A 203 14.40 2.72 14.42
N GLN A 204 13.10 2.47 14.41
CA GLN A 204 12.48 1.60 13.41
C GLN A 204 12.80 2.05 11.98
N GLU A 205 12.77 3.36 11.72
CA GLU A 205 13.15 3.92 10.42
C GLU A 205 14.56 3.55 9.96
N HIS A 206 15.52 3.42 10.88
CA HIS A 206 16.88 3.02 10.51
C HIS A 206 16.93 1.56 10.06
N ILE A 207 16.13 0.71 10.70
CA ILE A 207 15.99 -0.71 10.38
C ILE A 207 15.33 -0.84 9.01
N ASP A 208 14.20 -0.16 8.79
CA ASP A 208 13.46 -0.20 7.53
C ASP A 208 14.31 0.30 6.35
N ARG A 209 15.13 1.33 6.56
CA ARG A 209 16.07 1.81 5.53
C ARG A 209 17.18 0.82 5.21
N LEU A 210 17.65 0.02 6.18
CA LEU A 210 18.66 -1.00 5.93
C LEU A 210 18.06 -2.18 5.15
N TYR A 211 16.88 -2.66 5.55
CA TYR A 211 16.19 -3.74 4.85
C TYR A 211 15.66 -3.31 3.49
N LYS A 212 15.21 -2.07 3.31
CA LYS A 212 14.83 -1.55 1.99
C LYS A 212 16.00 -1.61 1.00
N LYS A 213 17.21 -1.28 1.47
CA LYS A 213 18.43 -1.37 0.65
C LYS A 213 18.81 -2.81 0.31
N GLU A 214 18.54 -3.77 1.19
CA GLU A 214 18.76 -5.19 0.91
C GLU A 214 17.65 -5.79 0.04
N ARG A 215 16.40 -5.33 0.15
CA ARG A 215 15.32 -5.69 -0.79
C ARG A 215 15.60 -5.21 -2.20
N ASP A 216 16.21 -4.02 -2.31
CA ASP A 216 16.64 -3.47 -3.60
C ASP A 216 17.95 -4.14 -4.08
N SER A 217 18.64 -4.92 -3.22
CA SER A 217 19.89 -5.60 -3.55
C SER A 217 19.63 -6.99 -4.17
N CYS A 218 19.97 -7.07 -5.45
CA CYS A 218 20.21 -8.25 -6.29
C CYS A 218 19.26 -9.47 -6.14
N VAL A 219 18.33 -9.60 -7.10
CA VAL A 219 17.75 -10.90 -7.46
C VAL A 219 18.88 -11.85 -7.87
N ILE A 220 18.98 -12.98 -7.18
CA ILE A 220 19.96 -14.04 -7.44
C ILE A 220 19.34 -15.02 -8.43
N LEU A 221 19.97 -15.14 -9.59
CA LEU A 221 19.58 -16.08 -10.64
C LEU A 221 20.51 -17.29 -10.60
N TYR A 222 19.94 -18.47 -10.41
CA TYR A 222 20.64 -19.75 -10.40
C TYR A 222 20.41 -20.48 -11.72
N HIS A 223 21.44 -20.57 -12.56
CA HIS A 223 21.37 -21.18 -13.90
C HIS A 223 20.18 -20.69 -14.76
N LEU A 224 19.77 -19.44 -14.55
CA LEU A 224 18.80 -18.72 -15.36
C LEU A 224 19.46 -17.53 -16.05
N ASP A 225 19.00 -17.23 -17.25
CA ASP A 225 19.44 -16.04 -17.98
C ASP A 225 18.97 -14.76 -17.31
N SER A 226 19.72 -13.68 -17.53
CA SER A 226 19.43 -12.34 -16.98
C SER A 226 18.06 -11.79 -17.39
N SER A 227 17.45 -12.31 -18.45
CA SER A 227 16.09 -11.98 -18.87
C SER A 227 15.01 -12.39 -17.86
N PHE A 228 15.28 -13.38 -17.00
CA PHE A 228 14.34 -13.85 -15.98
C PHE A 228 14.40 -13.05 -14.68
N LYS A 229 15.23 -12.02 -14.61
CA LYS A 229 15.42 -11.21 -13.40
C LYS A 229 14.11 -10.60 -12.89
N ASP A 230 13.31 -10.02 -13.78
CA ASP A 230 12.04 -9.39 -13.41
C ASP A 230 10.99 -10.43 -13.05
N TYR A 231 11.01 -11.58 -13.72
CA TYR A 231 10.13 -12.70 -13.44
C TYR A 231 10.38 -13.29 -12.04
N ILE A 232 11.64 -13.58 -11.70
CA ILE A 232 12.01 -14.05 -10.35
C ILE A 232 11.69 -12.97 -9.30
N LYS A 233 11.86 -11.68 -9.63
CA LYS A 233 11.48 -10.58 -8.72
C LYS A 233 10.00 -10.62 -8.37
N VAL A 234 9.13 -10.84 -9.36
CA VAL A 234 7.67 -10.96 -9.16
C VAL A 234 7.37 -12.16 -8.27
N LEU A 235 7.93 -13.33 -8.58
CA LEU A 235 7.71 -14.54 -7.78
C LEU A 235 8.17 -14.37 -6.32
N VAL A 236 9.33 -13.74 -6.09
CA VAL A 236 9.86 -13.49 -4.74
C VAL A 236 8.99 -12.51 -3.96
N ASN A 237 8.40 -11.52 -4.64
CA ASN A 237 7.46 -10.60 -4.00
C ASN A 237 6.15 -11.29 -3.63
N GLU A 238 5.64 -12.18 -4.49
CA GLU A 238 4.44 -12.97 -4.21
C GLU A 238 4.66 -13.92 -3.02
N ILE A 239 5.80 -14.61 -3.02
CA ILE A 239 6.23 -15.45 -1.89
C ILE A 239 6.34 -14.64 -0.60
N ARG A 240 6.88 -13.41 -0.66
CA ARG A 240 6.95 -12.53 0.51
C ARG A 240 5.57 -12.17 1.03
N HIS A 241 4.61 -11.88 0.15
CA HIS A 241 3.25 -11.58 0.55
C HIS A 241 2.61 -12.78 1.26
N LEU A 242 2.75 -14.00 0.71
CA LEU A 242 2.25 -15.21 1.34
C LEU A 242 2.86 -15.41 2.75
N VAL A 243 4.17 -15.24 2.88
CA VAL A 243 4.85 -15.36 4.19
C VAL A 243 4.39 -14.30 5.19
N SER A 244 4.27 -13.05 4.75
CA SER A 244 3.80 -11.97 5.61
C SER A 244 2.38 -12.22 6.09
N HIS A 245 1.51 -12.74 5.22
CA HIS A 245 0.16 -13.13 5.56
C HIS A 245 0.13 -14.26 6.61
N ASP A 246 0.83 -15.37 6.35
CA ASP A 246 0.87 -16.53 7.26
C ASP A 246 1.44 -16.14 8.64
N LEU A 247 2.45 -15.28 8.69
CA LEU A 247 3.01 -14.79 9.95
C LEU A 247 2.07 -13.87 10.70
N SER A 248 1.34 -12.99 10.00
CA SER A 248 0.35 -12.11 10.63
C SER A 248 -0.81 -12.91 11.19
N GLU A 249 -1.28 -13.96 10.50
CA GLU A 249 -2.28 -14.89 11.03
C GLU A 249 -1.78 -15.58 12.32
N ILE A 250 -0.55 -16.11 12.33
CA ILE A 250 0.03 -16.75 13.51
C ILE A 250 0.19 -15.78 14.69
N LEU A 251 0.58 -14.54 14.42
CA LEU A 251 0.73 -13.51 15.46
C LEU A 251 -0.63 -13.09 16.02
N ASN A 252 -1.64 -12.92 15.16
CA ASN A 252 -3.01 -12.60 15.57
C ASN A 252 -3.66 -13.75 16.36
N ASP A 253 -3.42 -14.99 15.96
CA ASP A 253 -3.87 -16.18 16.69
C ASP A 253 -3.17 -16.32 18.04
N GLY A 254 -1.88 -15.98 18.12
CA GLY A 254 -1.12 -15.94 19.38
C GLY A 254 -1.63 -14.88 20.35
N ILE A 255 -1.97 -13.68 19.86
CA ILE A 255 -2.56 -12.59 20.65
C ILE A 255 -3.95 -12.99 21.16
N ASN A 256 -4.76 -13.64 20.31
CA ASN A 256 -6.05 -14.19 20.71
C ASN A 256 -5.91 -15.29 21.76
N TYR A 257 -4.90 -16.16 21.66
CA TYR A 257 -4.66 -17.20 22.66
C TYR A 257 -4.24 -16.62 24.02
N GLU A 258 -3.34 -15.64 24.04
CA GLU A 258 -2.88 -15.02 25.28
C GLU A 258 -3.96 -14.16 25.93
N SER A 259 -4.76 -13.45 25.11
CA SER A 259 -5.94 -12.71 25.56
C SER A 259 -7.02 -13.64 26.09
N ASN A 260 -7.27 -14.79 25.42
CA ASN A 260 -8.23 -15.79 25.88
C ASN A 260 -7.79 -16.50 27.15
N ILE A 261 -6.49 -16.78 27.33
CA ILE A 261 -5.97 -17.36 28.58
C ILE A 261 -6.03 -16.33 29.72
N LYS A 262 -5.66 -15.07 29.47
CA LYS A 262 -5.82 -13.99 30.47
C LYS A 262 -7.29 -13.78 30.83
N ASN A 263 -8.19 -13.80 29.85
CA ASN A 263 -9.63 -13.69 30.09
C ASN A 263 -10.17 -14.91 30.84
N MET A 264 -9.72 -16.13 30.55
CA MET A 264 -10.07 -17.32 31.33
C MET A 264 -9.57 -17.23 32.78
N LEU A 265 -8.33 -16.78 33.00
CA LEU A 265 -7.74 -16.63 34.33
C LEU A 265 -8.43 -15.51 35.13
N ILE A 266 -8.79 -14.41 34.48
CA ILE A 266 -9.55 -13.31 35.10
C ILE A 266 -10.97 -13.78 35.42
N LEU A 267 -11.61 -14.56 34.55
CA LEU A 267 -12.93 -15.14 34.80
C LEU A 267 -12.91 -16.14 35.95
N SER A 268 -11.86 -16.96 36.08
CA SER A 268 -11.72 -17.89 37.21
C SER A 268 -11.44 -17.16 38.53
N ILE A 269 -10.61 -16.11 38.52
CA ILE A 269 -10.35 -15.30 39.72
C ILE A 269 -11.62 -14.55 40.16
N ASN A 270 -12.40 -14.03 39.21
CA ASN A 270 -13.66 -13.35 39.51
C ASN A 270 -14.80 -14.29 39.92
N SER A 271 -14.78 -15.56 39.50
CA SER A 271 -15.71 -16.57 40.01
C SER A 271 -15.38 -16.97 41.45
N ASP A 272 -14.09 -17.02 41.79
CA ASP A 272 -13.66 -17.36 43.15
C ASP A 272 -13.95 -16.21 44.13
N LEU A 273 -13.78 -14.95 43.70
CA LEU A 273 -14.10 -13.77 44.53
C LEU A 273 -15.60 -13.55 44.76
N LYS A 274 -16.47 -14.06 43.88
CA LYS A 274 -17.93 -13.97 44.05
C LYS A 274 -18.51 -15.02 45.01
N CYS A 275 -17.73 -16.01 45.41
CA CYS A 275 -18.16 -17.04 46.37
C CYS A 275 -17.97 -16.61 47.84
N ASP A 276 -17.24 -15.52 48.11
CA ASP A 276 -16.91 -15.08 49.47
C ASP A 276 -17.80 -13.93 49.99
N ASP A 277 -18.63 -13.29 49.15
CA ASP A 277 -19.51 -12.17 49.55
C ASP A 277 -20.93 -12.61 50.00
N ASP A 278 -21.20 -13.92 50.08
CA ASP A 278 -22.49 -14.47 50.56
C ASP A 278 -22.43 -14.97 52.02
N TYR A 279 -21.44 -14.53 52.81
CA TYR A 279 -21.44 -14.70 54.27
C TYR A 279 -21.12 -13.40 55.00
N ASP A 280 -22.18 -12.88 55.63
CA ASP A 280 -22.31 -11.85 56.69
C ASP A 280 -22.34 -10.35 56.31
#